data_AF-A0A1G6QG16-F1
#
_entry.id   AF-A0A1G6QG16-F1
#
_cell.length_a   1.000
_cell.length_b   1.000
_cell.length_c   1.000
_cell.angle_alpha   90.00
_cell.angle_beta   90.00
_cell.angle_gamma   90.00
#
_symmetry.space_group_name_H-M   'P 1'
#
loop_
_entity.id
_entity.type
_entity.pdbx_description
1 polymer ?
#
loop_
_entity_poly.entity_id
_entity_poly.type
_entity_poly.pdbx_seq_one_letter_code
_entity_poly.pdbx_strand_id
1 'polypeptide(L)'
;MKKTHQVLQIILLAYFGLFLIFFIAFDTLGGLFGMQEVSSDDMVKIILLGFILFLISWLIGRTVRASLEKKIKNMETEMNGLKAKIYDMEHPKSAEKAKIKPSPSEETESSNLPPRQNFTEE
;
A
#
# COMPACT_ATOMS: atom_id res chain seq x y z
N MET A 1 -7.19 9.05 9.24
CA MET A 1 -7.72 8.55 7.95
C MET A 1 -8.49 7.23 8.04
N LYS A 2 -8.17 6.29 8.96
CA LYS A 2 -8.97 5.05 9.11
C LYS A 2 -10.42 5.31 9.52
N LYS A 3 -10.64 6.19 10.51
CA LYS A 3 -11.99 6.57 10.98
C LYS A 3 -12.80 7.31 9.90
N THR A 4 -12.17 8.20 9.13
CA THR A 4 -12.83 8.93 8.03
C THR A 4 -13.21 8.00 6.88
N HIS A 5 -12.33 7.06 6.50
CA HIS A 5 -12.66 6.01 5.53
C HIS A 5 -13.81 5.11 6.02
N GLN A 6 -13.81 4.74 7.30
CA GLN A 6 -14.88 3.93 7.89
C GLN A 6 -16.22 4.66 7.88
N VAL A 7 -16.26 5.94 8.26
CA VAL A 7 -17.48 6.77 8.18
C VAL A 7 -17.96 6.90 6.74
N LEU A 8 -17.06 7.14 5.79
CA LEU A 8 -17.39 7.25 4.37
C LEU A 8 -17.96 5.93 3.80
N GLN A 9 -17.42 4.78 4.21
CA GLN A 9 -17.96 3.48 3.85
C GLN A 9 -19.35 3.23 4.46
N ILE A 10 -19.60 3.67 5.70
CA ILE A 10 -20.92 3.58 6.32
C ILE A 10 -21.94 4.44 5.57
N ILE A 11 -21.56 5.66 5.19
CA ILE A 11 -22.42 6.55 4.39
C ILE A 11 -22.73 5.92 3.03
N LEU A 12 -21.72 5.36 2.38
CA LEU A 12 -21.88 4.66 1.10
C LEU A 12 -22.80 3.44 1.24
N LEU A 13 -22.63 2.65 2.29
CA LEU A 13 -23.47 1.50 2.59
C LEU A 13 -24.91 1.91 2.88
N ALA A 14 -25.11 2.97 3.66
CA ALA A 14 -26.43 3.51 3.95
C ALA A 14 -27.12 4.00 2.67
N TYR A 15 -26.38 4.71 1.80
CA TYR A 15 -26.90 5.18 0.52
C TYR A 15 -27.40 4.02 -0.34
N PHE A 16 -26.53 3.05 -0.65
CA PHE A 16 -26.94 1.91 -1.49
C PHE A 16 -27.95 1.00 -0.80
N GLY A 17 -27.87 0.83 0.53
CA GLY A 17 -28.81 0.02 1.29
C GLY A 17 -30.22 0.61 1.31
N LEU A 18 -30.35 1.92 1.53
CA LEU A 18 -31.63 2.62 1.47
C LEU A 18 -32.22 2.57 0.07
N PHE A 19 -31.42 2.81 -0.98
CA PHE A 19 -31.89 2.73 -2.35
C PHE A 19 -32.24 1.28 -2.76
N LEU A 20 -31.53 0.28 -2.27
CA LEU A 20 -31.86 -1.13 -2.50
C LEU A 20 -33.22 -1.48 -1.90
N ILE A 21 -33.46 -1.11 -0.64
CA ILE A 21 -34.75 -1.30 0.02
C ILE A 21 -35.83 -0.54 -0.74
N PHE A 22 -35.56 0.71 -1.13
CA PHE A 22 -36.47 1.53 -1.91
C PHE A 22 -36.84 0.86 -3.24
N PHE A 23 -35.89 0.35 -4.02
CA PHE A 23 -36.18 -0.32 -5.29
C PHE A 23 -36.96 -1.62 -5.12
N ILE A 24 -36.63 -2.44 -4.11
CA ILE A 24 -37.39 -3.67 -3.81
C ILE A 24 -38.81 -3.33 -3.35
N ALA A 25 -38.93 -2.29 -2.53
CA ALA A 25 -40.20 -1.81 -2.03
C ALA A 25 -40.98 -1.02 -3.09
N PHE A 26 -40.36 -0.55 -4.17
CA PHE A 26 -41.01 0.34 -5.14
C PHE A 26 -42.19 -0.35 -5.83
N ASP A 27 -42.03 -1.62 -6.23
CA ASP A 27 -43.12 -2.40 -6.84
C ASP A 27 -44.27 -2.70 -5.86
N THR A 28 -44.03 -2.65 -4.55
CA THR A 28 -45.03 -3.02 -3.52
C THR A 28 -45.65 -1.81 -2.81
N LEU A 29 -44.85 -0.79 -2.49
CA LEU A 29 -45.24 0.46 -1.83
C LEU A 29 -45.48 1.59 -2.83
N GLY A 30 -44.83 1.62 -3.98
CA GLY A 30 -45.00 2.69 -4.98
C GLY A 30 -46.44 2.82 -5.45
N GLY A 31 -47.11 1.69 -5.68
CA GLY A 31 -48.54 1.63 -6.00
C GLY A 31 -49.47 1.99 -4.82
N LEU A 32 -49.03 1.79 -3.57
CA LEU A 32 -49.82 2.07 -2.37
C LEU A 32 -49.74 3.54 -1.93
N PHE A 33 -48.62 4.21 -2.21
CA PHE A 33 -48.34 5.60 -1.83
C PHE A 33 -48.63 6.62 -2.94
N GLY A 34 -49.15 6.18 -4.10
CA GLY A 34 -49.45 7.07 -5.22
C GLY A 34 -48.23 7.82 -5.75
N MET A 35 -47.04 7.29 -5.53
CA MET A 35 -45.81 7.90 -6.00
C MET A 35 -45.70 7.70 -7.52
N GLN A 36 -45.36 8.78 -8.22
CA GLN A 36 -45.09 8.73 -9.66
C GLN A 36 -43.98 7.71 -9.94
N GLU A 37 -44.14 6.93 -11.01
CA GLU A 37 -43.11 5.97 -11.46
C GLU A 37 -41.76 6.69 -11.55
N VAL A 38 -40.72 6.08 -10.96
CA VAL A 38 -39.36 6.61 -11.06
C VAL A 38 -38.99 6.64 -12.54
N SER A 39 -38.89 7.84 -13.09
CA SER A 39 -38.51 8.03 -14.48
C SER A 39 -37.11 7.48 -14.73
N SER A 40 -36.86 6.99 -15.95
CA SER A 40 -35.53 6.52 -16.34
C SER A 40 -34.46 7.59 -16.15
N ASP A 41 -34.80 8.87 -16.30
CA ASP A 41 -33.87 9.99 -16.07
C ASP A 41 -33.47 10.13 -14.59
N ASP A 42 -34.41 9.95 -13.67
CA ASP A 42 -34.14 10.02 -12.22
C ASP A 42 -33.34 8.81 -11.75
N MET A 43 -33.60 7.63 -12.32
CA MET A 43 -32.80 6.42 -12.09
C MET A 43 -31.33 6.63 -12.49
N VAL A 44 -31.08 7.23 -13.67
CA VAL A 44 -29.73 7.54 -14.13
C VAL A 44 -29.04 8.52 -13.17
N LYS A 45 -29.73 9.58 -12.73
CA LYS A 45 -29.18 10.55 -11.78
C LYS A 45 -28.80 9.92 -10.44
N ILE A 46 -29.66 9.05 -9.89
CA ILE A 46 -29.40 8.33 -8.63
C ILE A 46 -28.17 7.44 -8.79
N ILE A 47 -28.08 6.66 -9.87
CA ILE A 47 -26.93 5.78 -10.12
C ILE A 47 -25.65 6.60 -10.30
N LEU A 48 -25.70 7.71 -11.05
CA LEU A 48 -24.55 8.59 -11.27
C LEU A 48 -24.04 9.20 -9.96
N LEU A 49 -24.96 9.66 -9.09
CA LEU A 49 -24.61 10.20 -7.79
C LEU A 49 -23.95 9.12 -6.91
N GLY A 50 -24.54 7.92 -6.87
CA GLY A 50 -23.96 6.77 -6.17
C GLY A 50 -22.58 6.40 -6.69
N PHE A 51 -22.38 6.46 -8.00
CA PHE A 51 -21.09 6.18 -8.64
C PHE A 51 -20.02 7.22 -8.29
N ILE A 52 -20.38 8.51 -8.25
CA ILE A 52 -19.47 9.57 -7.81
C ILE A 52 -19.07 9.38 -6.35
N LEU A 53 -20.04 9.10 -5.46
CA LEU A 53 -19.77 8.80 -4.06
C LEU A 53 -18.87 7.57 -3.90
N PHE A 54 -19.11 6.53 -4.71
CA PHE A 54 -18.28 5.34 -4.75
C PHE A 54 -16.84 5.66 -5.19
N LEU A 55 -16.65 6.46 -6.24
CA LEU A 55 -15.34 6.88 -6.73
C LEU A 55 -14.54 7.63 -5.66
N ILE A 56 -15.18 8.58 -4.98
CA ILE A 56 -14.55 9.34 -3.87
C ILE A 56 -14.12 8.37 -2.76
N SER A 57 -15.00 7.46 -2.37
CA SER A 57 -14.73 6.44 -1.35
C SER A 57 -13.60 5.50 -1.75
N TRP A 58 -13.59 5.06 -3.00
CA TRP A 58 -12.56 4.19 -3.57
C TRP A 58 -11.19 4.86 -3.58
N LEU A 59 -11.12 6.13 -3.99
CA LEU A 59 -9.88 6.91 -4.05
C LEU A 59 -9.30 7.11 -2.65
N ILE A 60 -10.14 7.48 -1.68
CA ILE A 60 -9.74 7.58 -0.27
C ILE A 60 -9.28 6.22 0.27
N GLY A 61 -10.00 5.13 -0.04
CA GLY A 61 -9.60 3.78 0.34
C GLY A 61 -8.23 3.37 -0.20
N ARG A 62 -7.92 3.72 -1.45
CA ARG A 62 -6.61 3.48 -2.06
C ARG A 62 -5.49 4.23 -1.32
N THR A 63 -5.69 5.49 -0.97
CA THR A 63 -4.69 6.27 -0.23
C THR A 63 -4.45 5.74 1.18
N VAL A 64 -5.50 5.31 1.87
CA VAL A 64 -5.39 4.71 3.21
C VAL A 64 -4.58 3.42 3.15
N ARG A 65 -4.84 2.54 2.17
CA ARG A 65 -4.06 1.30 1.96
C ARG A 65 -2.58 1.58 1.71
N ALA A 66 -2.26 2.52 0.82
CA ALA A 66 -0.88 2.92 0.56
C ALA A 66 -0.17 3.44 1.83
N SER A 67 -0.89 4.20 2.67
CA SER A 67 -0.36 4.67 3.96
C SER A 67 -0.08 3.52 4.95
N LEU A 68 -0.95 2.51 4.98
CA LEU A 68 -0.76 1.30 5.79
C LEU A 68 0.47 0.51 5.36
N GLU A 69 0.63 0.28 4.05
CA GLU A 69 1.80 -0.42 3.49
C GLU A 69 3.11 0.30 3.81
N LYS A 70 3.14 1.64 3.65
CA LYS A 70 4.30 2.44 4.03
C LYS A 70 4.63 2.32 5.52
N LYS A 71 3.60 2.30 6.39
CA LYS A 71 3.80 2.12 7.83
C LYS A 71 4.38 0.73 8.15
N ILE A 72 3.92 -0.32 7.48
CA ILE A 72 4.44 -1.68 7.64
C ILE A 72 5.90 -1.73 7.21
N LYS A 73 6.24 -1.17 6.05
CA LYS A 73 7.62 -1.14 5.54
C LYS A 73 8.57 -0.38 6.47
N ASN A 74 8.12 0.73 7.05
CA ASN A 74 8.90 1.46 8.05
C ASN A 74 9.13 0.62 9.30
N MET A 75 8.09 -0.04 9.84
CA MET A 75 8.22 -0.93 10.98
C MET A 75 9.20 -2.09 10.71
N GLU A 76 9.15 -2.68 9.51
CA GLU A 76 10.07 -3.74 9.12
C GLU A 76 11.52 -3.24 9.08
N THR A 77 11.74 -2.03 8.56
CA THR A 77 13.06 -1.39 8.52
C THR A 77 13.59 -1.10 9.93
N GLU A 78 12.74 -0.57 10.82
CA GLU A 78 13.07 -0.33 12.22
C GLU A 78 13.42 -1.63 12.95
N MET A 79 12.64 -2.70 12.73
CA MET A 79 12.90 -4.02 13.32
C MET A 79 14.23 -4.60 12.84
N ASN A 80 14.54 -4.49 11.56
CA ASN A 80 15.83 -4.93 11.02
C ASN A 80 17.00 -4.12 11.59
N GLY A 81 16.82 -2.80 11.76
CA GLY A 81 17.80 -1.95 12.42
C GLY A 81 18.03 -2.31 13.90
N LEU A 82 16.98 -2.66 14.62
CA LEU A 82 17.10 -3.15 16.01
C LEU A 82 17.82 -4.50 16.08
N LYS A 83 17.50 -5.44 15.18
CA LYS A 83 18.22 -6.71 15.08
C LYS A 83 19.72 -6.51 14.83
N ALA A 84 20.08 -5.60 13.92
CA ALA A 84 21.47 -5.28 13.65
C ALA A 84 22.17 -4.68 14.87
N LYS A 85 21.52 -3.75 15.59
CA LYS A 85 22.07 -3.18 16.83
C LYS A 85 22.25 -4.24 17.92
N ILE A 86 21.29 -5.14 18.10
CA ILE A 86 21.39 -6.25 19.06
C ILE A 86 22.55 -7.17 18.67
N TYR A 87 22.67 -7.50 17.39
CA TYR A 87 23.78 -8.31 16.89
C TYR A 87 25.15 -7.66 17.17
N ASP A 88 25.29 -6.36 16.90
CA ASP A 88 26.52 -5.59 17.19
C ASP A 88 26.82 -5.50 18.70
N MET A 89 25.78 -5.52 19.55
CA MET A 89 25.93 -5.52 21.01
C MET A 89 26.31 -6.90 21.56
N GLU A 90 25.79 -7.98 20.97
CA GLU A 90 26.11 -9.37 21.35
C GLU A 90 27.45 -9.83 20.78
N HIS A 91 27.87 -9.26 19.64
CA HIS A 91 29.19 -9.43 19.05
C HIS A 91 29.93 -8.10 19.08
N PRO A 92 30.25 -7.54 20.26
CA PRO A 92 31.06 -6.34 20.33
C PRO A 92 32.34 -6.67 19.58
N LYS A 93 32.67 -5.85 18.55
CA LYS A 93 33.85 -6.05 17.70
C LYS A 93 35.04 -6.30 18.60
N SER A 94 35.36 -7.57 18.81
CA SER A 94 36.51 -7.99 19.59
C SER A 94 37.67 -7.34 18.87
N ALA A 95 38.38 -6.46 19.57
CA ALA A 95 39.40 -5.56 19.04
C ALA A 95 40.22 -6.28 17.97
N GLU A 96 39.85 -6.07 16.71
CA GLU A 96 40.54 -6.68 15.61
C GLU A 96 41.89 -5.96 15.53
N LYS A 97 42.93 -6.74 15.75
CA LYS A 97 44.31 -6.36 16.00
C LYS A 97 44.75 -5.18 15.12
N ALA A 98 45.51 -4.28 15.74
CA ALA A 98 46.19 -3.15 15.12
C ALA A 98 46.67 -3.48 13.69
N LYS A 99 46.11 -2.76 12.71
CA LYS A 99 46.63 -2.73 11.35
C LYS A 99 48.09 -2.28 11.41
N ILE A 100 48.99 -3.18 11.08
CA ILE A 100 50.40 -2.89 10.83
C ILE A 100 50.45 -1.80 9.76
N LYS A 101 51.12 -0.69 10.06
CA LYS A 101 51.32 0.44 9.13
C LYS A 101 52.00 -0.04 7.85
N PRO A 102 51.55 0.37 6.65
CA PRO A 102 52.32 0.17 5.44
C PRO A 102 53.54 1.11 5.44
N SER A 103 54.73 0.53 5.26
CA SER A 103 55.97 1.25 4.94
C SER A 103 55.88 1.83 3.53
N PRO A 104 56.37 3.05 3.26
CA PRO A 104 56.39 3.60 1.91
C PRO A 104 57.62 3.04 1.17
N SER A 105 57.38 2.30 0.09
CA SER A 105 58.39 2.06 -0.95
C SER A 105 57.66 1.90 -2.28
N GLU A 106 58.05 2.77 -3.20
CA GLU A 106 57.54 2.98 -4.55
C GLU A 106 57.64 1.75 -5.45
N GLU A 107 56.74 1.76 -6.45
CA GLU A 107 56.87 1.12 -7.77
C GLU A 107 56.95 -0.41 -7.84
N THR A 108 55.90 -1.05 -8.37
CA THR A 108 55.89 -1.66 -9.73
C THR A 108 54.63 -2.54 -9.86
N GLU A 109 53.96 -2.39 -11.00
CA GLU A 109 52.80 -3.13 -11.47
C GLU A 109 52.87 -4.65 -11.26
N SER A 110 51.79 -5.26 -10.78
CA SER A 110 51.38 -6.60 -11.24
C SER A 110 49.91 -6.85 -10.94
N SER A 111 49.14 -6.89 -12.02
CA SER A 111 47.72 -7.23 -12.04
C SER A 111 47.49 -8.65 -11.51
N ASN A 112 47.06 -8.80 -10.26
CA ASN A 112 46.60 -10.08 -9.69
C ASN A 112 45.14 -10.35 -10.06
N LEU A 113 44.83 -10.40 -11.35
CA LEU A 113 43.55 -10.92 -11.85
C LEU A 113 43.82 -12.27 -12.52
N PRO A 114 43.32 -13.39 -11.97
CA PRO A 114 43.46 -14.69 -12.63
C PRO A 114 42.70 -14.68 -13.98
N PRO A 115 43.21 -15.36 -15.03
CA PRO A 115 42.59 -15.34 -16.36
C PRO A 115 41.17 -15.93 -16.32
N ARG A 116 40.18 -15.18 -16.83
CA ARG A 116 38.83 -15.71 -17.08
C ARG A 116 38.88 -16.65 -18.28
N GLN A 117 38.48 -17.92 -18.08
CA GLN A 117 38.22 -18.85 -19.17
C GLN A 117 36.89 -18.49 -19.83
N ASN A 118 36.93 -17.83 -20.99
CA ASN A 118 35.79 -17.73 -21.88
C ASN A 118 35.75 -19.03 -22.71
N PHE A 119 34.83 -19.94 -22.39
CA PHE A 119 34.46 -21.01 -23.31
C PHE A 119 33.47 -20.40 -24.31
N THR A 120 33.91 -20.26 -25.56
CA THR A 120 33.03 -20.04 -26.71
C THR A 120 33.08 -21.32 -27.53
N GLU A 121 31.91 -21.89 -27.79
CA GLU A 121 31.69 -23.15 -28.51
C GLU A 121 32.08 -23.02 -29.99
N GLU A 122 32.74 -24.05 -30.54
CA GLU A 122 32.58 -24.55 -31.91
C GLU A 122 32.57 -26.09 -31.87
#